data_AF-A0AAJ6KNC3-F1
#
_entry.id   AF-A0AAJ6KNC3-F1
#
_cell.length_a   1.000
_cell.length_b   1.000
_cell.length_c   1.000
_cell.angle_alpha   90.00
_cell.angle_beta   90.00
_cell.angle_gamma   90.00
#
_symmetry.space_group_name_H-M   'P 1'
#
loop_
_entity.id
_entity.type
_entity.pdbx_description
1 polymer ?
#
loop_
_entity_poly.entity_id
_entity_poly.type
_entity_poly.pdbx_seq_one_letter_code
_entity_poly.pdbx_strand_id
1 'polypeptide(L)'
;MGANHLEILVEEPSMENFLHALLPRMIPAGKTYAIKTFQGKSDLLAKAEARLRAYANYIPEDWRIIIVVDRDEDDCKELRSNLEKIAKESGLISKPTGSAQWNFVTRIVVEELEAWYFGDWQAVKAVFPRVASTVDKQKAYRKPDSIRGGTWEAFERIMKRYGYFAEGLPKINAARLIGAKIDPGRNISESFNAFTGAVRSAID
;
A
#
# COMPACT_ATOMS: atom_id res chain seq x y z
N MET A 1 -7.41 15.69 17.30
CA MET A 1 -8.51 15.12 16.49
C MET A 1 -7.88 14.61 15.22
N GLY A 2 -8.00 13.31 14.94
CA GLY A 2 -7.58 12.75 13.66
C GLY A 2 -8.38 13.33 12.50
N ALA A 3 -7.82 13.21 11.30
CA ALA A 3 -8.38 13.76 10.09
C ALA A 3 -9.75 13.19 9.73
N ASN A 4 -10.58 14.01 9.10
CA ASN A 4 -11.90 13.65 8.59
C ASN A 4 -11.83 13.08 7.17
N HIS A 5 -10.72 13.31 6.46
CA HIS A 5 -10.49 12.80 5.11
C HIS A 5 -9.05 12.30 4.90
N LEU A 6 -8.91 11.19 4.18
CA LEU A 6 -7.63 10.69 3.67
C LEU A 6 -7.58 10.77 2.15
N GLU A 7 -6.61 11.51 1.62
CA GLU A 7 -6.29 11.53 0.19
C GLU A 7 -5.13 10.56 -0.06
N ILE A 8 -5.37 9.47 -0.80
CA ILE A 8 -4.38 8.42 -0.98
C ILE A 8 -3.94 8.36 -2.45
N LEU A 9 -2.66 8.59 -2.71
CA LEU A 9 -2.10 8.55 -4.06
C LEU A 9 -1.40 7.20 -4.24
N VAL A 10 -1.73 6.50 -5.32
CA VAL A 10 -1.21 5.15 -5.59
C VAL A 10 -0.71 5.06 -7.02
N GLU A 11 0.33 4.25 -7.24
CA GLU A 11 0.97 4.13 -8.54
C GLU A 11 0.09 3.51 -9.62
N GLU A 12 -0.68 2.48 -9.27
CA GLU A 12 -1.34 1.63 -10.25
C GLU A 12 -2.72 1.11 -9.79
N PRO A 13 -3.58 0.64 -10.73
CA PRO A 13 -4.93 0.20 -10.41
C PRO A 13 -5.04 -1.01 -9.47
N SER A 14 -3.99 -1.84 -9.36
CA SER A 14 -4.02 -3.00 -8.46
C SER A 14 -4.10 -2.54 -7.00
N MET A 15 -3.26 -1.56 -6.61
CA MET A 15 -3.23 -0.96 -5.28
C MET A 15 -4.54 -0.23 -4.98
N GLU A 16 -5.08 0.53 -5.93
CA GLU A 16 -6.40 1.17 -5.79
C GLU A 16 -7.50 0.17 -5.42
N ASN A 17 -7.58 -0.94 -6.15
CA ASN A 17 -8.59 -1.96 -5.92
C ASN A 17 -8.37 -2.73 -4.61
N PHE A 18 -7.12 -2.95 -4.24
CA PHE A 18 -6.77 -3.50 -2.93
C PHE A 18 -7.27 -2.60 -1.80
N LEU A 19 -6.97 -1.30 -1.88
CA LEU A 19 -7.32 -0.33 -0.85
C LEU A 19 -8.83 -0.06 -0.78
N HIS A 20 -9.55 -0.03 -1.91
CA HIS A 20 -11.01 0.04 -1.87
C HIS A 20 -11.65 -1.13 -1.14
N ALA A 21 -11.04 -2.33 -1.17
CA ALA A 21 -11.53 -3.50 -0.45
C ALA A 21 -11.09 -3.52 1.03
N LEU A 22 -9.96 -2.90 1.37
CA LEU A 22 -9.39 -2.89 2.71
C LEU A 22 -9.90 -1.74 3.58
N LEU A 23 -9.83 -0.50 3.08
CA LEU A 23 -10.02 0.72 3.86
C LEU A 23 -11.40 0.86 4.53
N PRO A 24 -12.53 0.42 3.94
CA PRO A 24 -13.84 0.48 4.61
C PRO A 24 -13.90 -0.27 5.95
N ARG A 25 -12.99 -1.24 6.17
CA ARG A 25 -12.88 -1.98 7.42
C ARG A 25 -11.91 -1.35 8.43
N MET A 26 -11.17 -0.33 8.00
CA MET A 26 -10.17 0.38 8.81
C MET A 26 -10.60 1.79 9.19
N ILE A 27 -11.36 2.46 8.33
CA ILE A 27 -11.79 3.86 8.53
C ILE A 27 -13.16 3.85 9.21
N PRO A 28 -13.31 4.50 10.38
CA PRO A 28 -14.57 4.53 11.11
C PRO A 28 -15.64 5.32 10.34
N ALA A 29 -16.90 5.03 10.65
CA ALA A 29 -18.03 5.77 10.11
C ALA A 29 -17.90 7.28 10.40
N GLY A 30 -18.24 8.10 9.41
CA GLY A 30 -18.13 9.57 9.50
C GLY A 30 -16.82 10.14 8.98
N LYS A 31 -15.81 9.30 8.72
CA LYS A 31 -14.58 9.70 8.02
C LYS A 31 -14.62 9.21 6.57
N THR A 32 -13.92 9.92 5.70
CA THR A 32 -13.93 9.66 4.25
C THR A 32 -12.53 9.43 3.72
N TYR A 33 -12.45 8.86 2.52
CA TYR A 33 -11.19 8.73 1.80
C TYR A 33 -11.43 8.83 0.29
N ALA A 34 -10.41 9.26 -0.43
CA ALA A 34 -10.35 9.19 -1.88
C ALA A 34 -9.00 8.57 -2.30
N ILE A 35 -9.02 7.86 -3.42
CA ILE A 35 -7.82 7.25 -4.00
C ILE A 35 -7.57 7.91 -5.36
N LYS A 36 -6.35 8.40 -5.55
CA LYS A 36 -5.87 8.92 -6.81
C LYS A 36 -4.83 7.99 -7.41
N THR A 37 -5.23 7.29 -8.45
CA THR A 37 -4.37 6.35 -9.19
C THR A 37 -3.60 7.05 -10.30
N PHE A 38 -2.33 6.71 -10.43
CA PHE A 38 -1.42 7.15 -11.49
C PHE A 38 -1.23 6.06 -12.55
N GLN A 39 -0.40 6.34 -13.56
CA GLN A 39 -0.03 5.38 -14.61
C GLN A 39 1.39 4.83 -14.38
N GLY A 40 1.60 4.27 -13.19
CA GLY A 40 2.88 3.77 -12.71
C GLY A 40 3.73 4.80 -11.98
N LYS A 41 4.81 4.33 -11.37
CA LYS A 41 5.73 5.12 -10.53
C LYS A 41 6.26 6.38 -11.22
N SER A 42 6.71 6.27 -12.47
CA SER A 42 7.25 7.41 -13.21
C SER A 42 6.23 8.53 -13.38
N ASP A 43 4.98 8.18 -13.67
CA ASP A 43 3.88 9.15 -13.77
C ASP A 43 3.56 9.79 -12.42
N LEU A 44 3.55 8.99 -11.35
CA LEU A 44 3.35 9.47 -9.99
C LEU A 44 4.44 10.48 -9.61
N LEU A 45 5.72 10.12 -9.76
CA LEU A 45 6.84 10.99 -9.40
C LEU A 45 6.86 12.28 -10.22
N ALA A 46 6.59 12.20 -11.53
CA ALA A 46 6.56 13.37 -12.41
C ALA A 46 5.44 14.36 -12.04
N LYS A 47 4.32 13.88 -11.49
CA LYS A 47 3.16 14.70 -11.15
C LYS A 47 3.04 15.02 -9.66
N ALA A 48 3.84 14.38 -8.81
CA ALA A 48 3.77 14.51 -7.35
C ALA A 48 3.92 15.97 -6.91
N GLU A 49 4.93 16.68 -7.40
CA GLU A 49 5.20 18.08 -7.00
C GLU A 49 4.01 19.00 -7.29
N ALA A 50 3.53 19.03 -8.53
CA ALA A 50 2.40 19.88 -8.90
C ALA A 50 1.14 19.54 -8.11
N ARG A 51 0.91 18.25 -7.85
CA ARG A 51 -0.26 17.77 -7.10
C ARG A 51 -0.17 18.12 -5.61
N LEU A 52 0.96 17.86 -4.97
CA LEU A 52 1.18 18.15 -3.55
C LEU A 52 1.15 19.66 -3.29
N ARG A 53 1.70 20.48 -4.20
CA ARG A 53 1.58 21.94 -4.13
C ARG A 53 0.13 22.41 -4.23
N ALA A 54 -0.66 21.80 -5.12
CA ALA A 54 -2.08 22.09 -5.17
C ALA A 54 -2.78 21.71 -3.86
N TYR A 55 -2.50 20.54 -3.29
CA TYR A 55 -3.09 20.17 -2.01
C TYR A 55 -2.71 21.13 -0.89
N ALA A 56 -1.44 21.49 -0.75
CA ALA A 56 -0.98 22.43 0.28
C ALA A 56 -1.73 23.78 0.27
N ASN A 57 -2.24 24.20 -0.89
CA ASN A 57 -3.00 25.45 -1.04
C ASN A 57 -4.51 25.32 -0.76
N TYR A 58 -5.09 24.11 -0.89
CA TYR A 58 -6.55 23.96 -0.96
C TYR A 58 -7.15 22.93 0.00
N ILE A 59 -6.37 21.98 0.54
CA ILE A 59 -6.95 20.98 1.44
C ILE A 59 -7.13 21.55 2.86
N PRO A 60 -8.24 21.23 3.53
CA PRO A 60 -8.44 21.55 4.94
C PRO A 60 -7.35 20.98 5.88
N GLU A 61 -7.16 21.60 7.04
CA GLU A 61 -6.18 21.16 8.06
C GLU A 61 -6.48 19.75 8.62
N ASP A 62 -7.74 19.31 8.53
CA ASP A 62 -8.21 18.01 8.99
C ASP A 62 -8.17 16.95 7.87
N TRP A 63 -7.37 17.16 6.82
CA TRP A 63 -7.05 16.15 5.81
C TRP A 63 -5.65 15.58 6.03
N ARG A 64 -5.43 14.32 5.65
CA ARG A 64 -4.08 13.73 5.55
C ARG A 64 -3.88 13.14 4.17
N ILE A 65 -2.69 13.36 3.62
CA ILE A 65 -2.26 12.79 2.35
C ILE A 65 -1.35 11.60 2.64
N ILE A 66 -1.60 10.48 1.97
CA ILE A 66 -0.74 9.29 2.01
C ILE A 66 -0.33 8.95 0.58
N ILE A 67 0.97 8.98 0.28
CA ILE A 67 1.48 8.39 -0.97
C ILE A 67 1.88 6.95 -0.69
N VAL A 68 1.37 6.01 -1.50
CA VAL A 68 1.77 4.60 -1.49
C VAL A 68 2.48 4.31 -2.80
N VAL A 69 3.73 3.85 -2.68
CA VAL A 69 4.67 3.65 -3.79
C VAL A 69 5.31 2.27 -3.61
N ASP A 70 5.39 1.48 -4.66
CA ASP A 70 6.07 0.19 -4.64
C ASP A 70 7.58 0.43 -4.68
N ARG A 71 8.37 -0.40 -4.01
CA ARG A 71 9.83 -0.26 -4.05
C ARG A 71 10.34 -0.72 -5.41
N ASP A 72 9.81 -1.83 -5.92
CA ASP A 72 10.42 -2.57 -7.03
C ASP A 72 11.94 -2.73 -6.78
N GLU A 73 12.74 -2.43 -7.80
CA GLU A 73 14.20 -2.46 -7.79
C GLU A 73 14.85 -1.16 -7.24
N ASP A 74 14.08 -0.16 -6.83
CA ASP A 74 14.62 1.12 -6.33
C ASP A 74 15.24 1.02 -4.93
N ASP A 75 16.15 1.95 -4.61
CA ASP A 75 16.59 2.14 -3.23
C ASP A 75 15.47 2.78 -2.40
N CYS A 76 14.98 2.04 -1.40
CA CYS A 76 13.89 2.45 -0.53
C CYS A 76 14.18 3.77 0.22
N LYS A 77 15.43 4.05 0.59
CA LYS A 77 15.78 5.30 1.29
C LYS A 77 15.80 6.47 0.32
N GLU A 78 16.33 6.28 -0.89
CA GLU A 78 16.36 7.32 -1.92
C GLU A 78 14.94 7.66 -2.39
N LEU A 79 14.11 6.66 -2.68
CA LEU A 79 12.72 6.85 -3.08
C LEU A 79 11.93 7.60 -2.02
N ARG A 80 12.08 7.22 -0.75
CA ARG A 80 11.46 7.93 0.37
C ARG A 80 11.97 9.36 0.46
N SER A 81 13.29 9.55 0.45
CA SER A 81 13.92 10.87 0.57
C SER A 81 13.44 11.83 -0.52
N ASN A 82 13.29 11.34 -1.76
CA ASN A 82 12.78 12.12 -2.87
C ASN A 82 11.34 12.60 -2.63
N LEU A 83 10.43 11.70 -2.25
CA LEU A 83 9.03 12.06 -1.97
C LEU A 83 8.89 13.00 -0.77
N GLU A 84 9.69 12.79 0.28
CA GLU A 84 9.72 13.70 1.45
C GLU A 84 10.24 15.09 1.07
N LYS A 85 11.24 15.18 0.18
CA LYS A 85 11.72 16.44 -0.37
C LYS A 85 10.64 17.16 -1.16
N ILE A 86 9.97 16.47 -2.09
CA ILE A 86 8.88 17.03 -2.90
C ILE A 86 7.74 17.56 -2.00
N ALA A 87 7.35 16.80 -0.98
CA ALA A 87 6.32 17.23 -0.04
C ALA A 87 6.72 18.49 0.72
N LYS A 88 7.95 18.53 1.25
CA LYS A 88 8.50 19.69 1.94
C LYS A 88 8.54 20.94 1.04
N GLU A 89 9.03 20.79 -0.19
CA GLU A 89 9.09 21.88 -1.18
C GLU A 89 7.69 22.33 -1.63
N SER A 90 6.69 21.46 -1.50
CA SER A 90 5.28 21.77 -1.75
C SER A 90 4.59 22.47 -0.58
N GLY A 91 5.26 22.64 0.57
CA GLY A 91 4.68 23.27 1.76
C GLY A 91 3.90 22.31 2.67
N LEU A 92 4.03 20.99 2.46
CA LEU A 92 3.42 19.99 3.32
C LEU A 92 4.33 19.66 4.51
N ILE A 93 3.69 19.29 5.61
CA ILE A 93 4.35 18.85 6.84
C ILE A 93 4.31 17.33 6.86
N SER A 94 5.44 16.73 6.50
CA SER A 94 5.64 15.30 6.59
C SER A 94 5.53 14.81 8.02
N LYS A 95 4.92 13.64 8.23
CA LYS A 95 4.78 12.99 9.53
C LYS A 95 6.15 12.83 10.22
N PRO A 96 6.46 13.62 11.26
CA PRO A 96 7.69 13.43 12.01
C PRO A 96 7.51 12.31 13.02
N THR A 97 8.61 11.81 13.57
CA THR A 97 8.60 11.02 14.79
C THR A 97 8.15 11.90 15.96
N GLY A 98 6.85 11.93 16.26
CA GLY A 98 6.31 12.45 17.53
C GLY A 98 5.58 13.81 17.51
N SER A 99 5.29 14.41 16.34
CA SER A 99 4.41 15.60 16.28
C SER A 99 2.98 15.22 15.91
N ALA A 100 2.02 15.87 16.57
CA ALA A 100 0.59 15.75 16.26
C ALA A 100 0.19 16.53 14.98
N GLN A 101 1.01 17.48 14.54
CA GLN A 101 0.76 18.27 13.33
C GLN A 101 1.60 17.73 12.17
N TRP A 102 0.92 17.02 11.27
CA TRP A 102 1.43 16.58 9.98
C TRP A 102 0.25 16.50 9.01
N ASN A 103 0.50 16.62 7.70
CA ASN A 103 -0.53 16.47 6.67
C ASN A 103 -0.10 15.57 5.51
N PHE A 104 1.13 15.07 5.52
CA PHE A 104 1.66 14.18 4.49
C PHE A 104 2.46 13.01 5.06
N VAL A 105 2.40 11.84 4.41
CA VAL A 105 3.29 10.72 4.72
C VAL A 105 3.52 9.83 3.50
N THR A 106 4.78 9.42 3.29
CA THR A 106 5.14 8.42 2.28
C THR A 106 5.12 7.00 2.85
N ARG A 107 4.57 6.04 2.11
CA ARG A 107 4.61 4.62 2.44
C ARG A 107 5.12 3.82 1.25
N ILE A 108 6.23 3.11 1.50
CA ILE A 108 6.86 2.26 0.52
C ILE A 108 6.40 0.83 0.77
N VAL A 109 5.81 0.22 -0.25
CA VAL A 109 5.50 -1.20 -0.31
C VAL A 109 6.78 -1.94 -0.65
N VAL A 110 7.08 -3.03 0.06
CA VAL A 110 8.33 -3.77 -0.14
C VAL A 110 8.02 -5.25 -0.39
N GLU A 111 8.41 -5.84 -1.52
CA GLU A 111 8.91 -5.16 -2.73
C GLU A 111 7.77 -4.48 -3.50
N GLU A 112 6.65 -5.20 -3.65
CA GLU A 112 5.44 -4.76 -4.33
C GLU A 112 4.21 -5.22 -3.53
N LEU A 113 3.02 -4.86 -4.00
CA LEU A 113 1.76 -5.20 -3.35
C LEU A 113 1.62 -6.68 -2.97
N GLU A 114 2.12 -7.62 -3.78
CA GLU A 114 2.03 -9.06 -3.50
C GLU A 114 2.73 -9.48 -2.19
N ALA A 115 3.73 -8.72 -1.70
CA ALA A 115 4.30 -8.94 -0.38
C ALA A 115 3.23 -8.87 0.72
N TRP A 116 2.27 -7.97 0.59
CA TRP A 116 1.17 -7.85 1.56
C TRP A 116 0.28 -9.09 1.57
N TYR A 117 0.15 -9.78 0.43
CA TYR A 117 -0.60 -11.04 0.34
C TYR A 117 0.11 -12.15 1.10
N PHE A 118 1.43 -12.26 0.96
CA PHE A 118 2.24 -13.20 1.74
C PHE A 118 2.21 -12.90 3.24
N GLY A 119 2.07 -11.63 3.60
CA GLY A 119 1.91 -11.20 4.99
C GLY A 119 0.66 -11.73 5.67
N ASP A 120 -0.38 -12.07 4.91
CA ASP A 120 -1.59 -12.74 5.41
C ASP A 120 -2.04 -13.88 4.48
N TRP A 121 -1.33 -14.99 4.55
CA TRP A 121 -1.63 -16.15 3.70
C TRP A 121 -2.99 -16.81 4.00
N GLN A 122 -3.57 -16.57 5.19
CA GLN A 122 -4.91 -17.04 5.49
C GLN A 122 -5.94 -16.33 4.60
N ALA A 123 -5.77 -15.03 4.34
CA ALA A 123 -6.60 -14.29 3.39
C ALA A 123 -6.45 -14.83 1.96
N VAL A 124 -5.22 -15.11 1.52
CA VAL A 124 -4.97 -15.72 0.21
C VAL A 124 -5.69 -17.06 0.09
N LYS A 125 -5.56 -17.94 1.09
CA LYS A 125 -6.23 -19.25 1.08
C LYS A 125 -7.75 -19.15 1.15
N ALA A 126 -8.30 -18.13 1.81
CA ALA A 126 -9.74 -17.89 1.82
C ALA A 126 -10.29 -17.53 0.43
N VAL A 127 -9.50 -16.87 -0.42
CA VAL A 127 -9.86 -16.55 -1.80
C VAL A 127 -9.54 -17.71 -2.76
N PHE A 128 -8.39 -18.37 -2.55
CA PHE A 128 -7.84 -19.40 -3.44
C PHE A 128 -7.63 -20.71 -2.68
N PRO A 129 -8.70 -21.46 -2.35
CA PRO A 129 -8.65 -22.58 -1.41
C PRO A 129 -7.76 -23.76 -1.84
N ARG A 130 -7.41 -23.87 -3.13
CA ARG A 130 -6.51 -24.94 -3.61
C ARG A 130 -5.04 -24.73 -3.24
N VAL A 131 -4.63 -23.53 -2.84
CA VAL A 131 -3.24 -23.29 -2.43
C VAL A 131 -2.92 -23.98 -1.10
N ALA A 132 -1.69 -24.50 -0.98
CA ALA A 132 -1.24 -25.10 0.28
C ALA A 132 -1.22 -24.06 1.41
N SER A 133 -1.65 -24.47 2.61
CA SER A 133 -1.66 -23.62 3.82
C SER A 133 -0.29 -23.43 4.45
N THR A 134 0.78 -23.92 3.83
CA THR A 134 2.14 -23.90 4.38
C THR A 134 3.10 -23.06 3.55
N VAL A 135 2.62 -22.35 2.52
CA VAL A 135 3.47 -21.52 1.65
C VAL A 135 4.17 -20.43 2.45
N ASP A 136 3.43 -19.69 3.28
CA ASP A 136 3.94 -18.70 4.23
C ASP A 136 4.98 -19.24 5.21
N LYS A 137 5.00 -20.55 5.46
CA LYS A 137 6.01 -21.17 6.35
C LYS A 137 7.32 -21.51 5.64
N GLN A 138 7.33 -21.49 4.31
CA GLN A 138 8.52 -21.83 3.53
C GLN A 138 9.58 -20.75 3.68
N LYS A 139 10.86 -21.15 3.70
CA LYS A 139 12.01 -20.24 3.87
C LYS A 139 11.98 -19.04 2.91
N ALA A 140 11.50 -19.26 1.68
CA ALA A 140 11.42 -18.24 0.64
C ALA A 140 10.34 -17.18 0.88
N TYR A 141 9.28 -17.48 1.65
CA TYR A 141 8.07 -16.64 1.75
C TYR A 141 7.75 -16.19 3.18
N ARG A 142 8.36 -16.80 4.20
CA ARG A 142 8.13 -16.48 5.63
C ARG A 142 8.50 -15.07 6.08
N LYS A 143 9.17 -14.30 5.20
CA LYS A 143 9.48 -12.89 5.38
C LYS A 143 9.00 -12.16 4.12
N PRO A 144 7.75 -11.64 4.11
CA PRO A 144 7.13 -11.13 2.89
C PRO A 144 7.94 -10.02 2.21
N ASP A 145 8.37 -9.02 2.99
CA ASP A 145 9.17 -7.88 2.51
C ASP A 145 10.63 -8.24 2.17
N SER A 146 10.99 -9.52 2.24
CA SER A 146 12.33 -10.03 1.88
C SER A 146 12.27 -11.15 0.85
N ILE A 147 11.10 -11.38 0.23
CA ILE A 147 10.97 -12.27 -0.92
C ILE A 147 11.86 -11.73 -2.03
N ARG A 148 12.62 -12.63 -2.68
CA ARG A 148 13.63 -12.27 -3.69
C ARG A 148 13.15 -12.65 -5.09
N GLY A 149 13.58 -11.86 -6.07
CA GLY A 149 13.31 -12.12 -7.49
C GLY A 149 11.88 -11.77 -7.88
N GLY A 150 11.36 -10.69 -7.26
CA GLY A 150 10.04 -10.15 -7.51
C GLY A 150 8.92 -10.89 -6.76
N THR A 151 8.08 -10.10 -6.08
CA THR A 151 7.01 -10.62 -5.23
C THR A 151 5.82 -11.07 -6.07
N TRP A 152 5.52 -10.36 -7.16
CA TRP A 152 4.43 -10.74 -8.05
C TRP A 152 4.72 -12.02 -8.84
N GLU A 153 5.95 -12.24 -9.29
CA GLU A 153 6.38 -13.47 -9.99
C GLU A 153 6.35 -14.66 -9.04
N ALA A 154 6.78 -14.45 -7.79
CA ALA A 154 6.70 -15.48 -6.75
C ALA A 154 5.24 -15.89 -6.49
N PHE A 155 4.35 -14.91 -6.36
CA PHE A 155 2.92 -15.15 -6.17
C PHE A 155 2.32 -15.86 -7.38
N GLU A 156 2.53 -15.34 -8.60
CA GLU A 156 2.01 -15.92 -9.83
C GLU A 156 2.46 -17.38 -10.00
N ARG A 157 3.74 -17.67 -9.79
CA ARG A 157 4.29 -19.03 -9.89
C ARG A 157 3.63 -20.00 -8.91
N ILE A 158 3.36 -19.57 -7.68
CA ILE A 158 2.63 -20.37 -6.69
C ILE A 158 1.21 -20.62 -7.18
N MET A 159 0.52 -19.58 -7.63
CA MET A 159 -0.86 -19.67 -8.10
C MET A 159 -1.00 -20.61 -9.30
N LYS A 160 -0.10 -20.50 -10.28
CA LYS A 160 0.00 -21.41 -11.44
C LYS A 160 0.19 -22.86 -11.01
N ARG A 161 1.07 -23.13 -10.05
CA ARG A 161 1.29 -24.48 -9.51
C ARG A 161 0.02 -25.13 -8.93
N TYR A 162 -0.88 -24.33 -8.37
CA TYR A 162 -2.16 -24.80 -7.82
C TYR A 162 -3.34 -24.63 -8.79
N GLY A 163 -3.07 -24.47 -10.08
CA GLY A 163 -4.07 -24.45 -11.15
C GLY A 163 -4.86 -23.15 -11.27
N TYR A 164 -4.37 -22.05 -10.72
CA TYR A 164 -4.91 -20.70 -10.92
C TYR A 164 -4.06 -19.94 -11.95
N PHE A 165 -4.63 -18.92 -12.59
CA PHE A 165 -3.87 -17.93 -13.36
C PHE A 165 -3.00 -18.51 -14.49
N ALA A 166 -3.53 -19.49 -15.23
CA ALA A 166 -2.83 -20.15 -16.32
C ALA A 166 -2.24 -19.15 -17.34
N GLU A 167 -3.00 -18.09 -17.64
CA GLU A 167 -2.63 -17.03 -18.60
C GLU A 167 -1.88 -15.85 -17.96
N GLY A 168 -1.63 -15.90 -16.66
CA GLY A 168 -0.98 -14.83 -15.90
C GLY A 168 -1.84 -14.33 -14.74
N LEU A 169 -1.20 -13.65 -13.79
CA LEU A 169 -1.84 -13.08 -12.60
C LEU A 169 -2.78 -11.93 -12.99
N PRO A 170 -4.11 -12.04 -12.79
CA PRO A 170 -5.03 -10.92 -12.98
C PRO A 170 -4.89 -9.96 -11.79
N LYS A 171 -3.82 -9.15 -11.79
CA LYS A 171 -3.37 -8.31 -10.65
C LYS A 171 -4.53 -7.55 -9.99
N ILE A 172 -5.33 -6.82 -10.77
CA ILE A 172 -6.48 -6.03 -10.27
C ILE A 172 -7.50 -6.91 -9.53
N ASN A 173 -7.90 -8.03 -10.13
CA ASN A 173 -8.93 -8.89 -9.53
C ASN A 173 -8.39 -9.62 -8.29
N ALA A 174 -7.14 -10.09 -8.34
CA ALA A 174 -6.48 -10.70 -7.19
C ALA A 174 -6.36 -9.71 -6.02
N ALA A 175 -5.89 -8.49 -6.30
CA ALA A 175 -5.76 -7.40 -5.33
C ALA A 175 -7.09 -7.09 -4.64
N ARG A 176 -8.17 -6.93 -5.41
CA ARG A 176 -9.52 -6.70 -4.87
C ARG A 176 -9.99 -7.83 -3.96
N LEU A 177 -9.88 -9.08 -4.41
CA LEU A 177 -10.39 -10.24 -3.68
C LEU A 177 -9.58 -10.50 -2.40
N ILE A 178 -8.26 -10.41 -2.47
CA ILE A 178 -7.37 -10.60 -1.32
C ILE A 178 -7.50 -9.43 -0.34
N GLY A 179 -7.54 -8.19 -0.84
CA GLY A 179 -7.75 -6.99 -0.03
C GLY A 179 -9.04 -7.02 0.80
N ALA A 180 -10.09 -7.68 0.29
CA ALA A 180 -11.34 -7.89 1.03
C ALA A 180 -11.22 -8.89 2.20
N LYS A 181 -10.18 -9.75 2.20
CA LYS A 181 -9.97 -10.83 3.18
C LYS A 181 -8.80 -10.59 4.12
N ILE A 182 -7.84 -9.73 3.74
CA ILE A 182 -6.68 -9.42 4.58
C ILE A 182 -7.14 -8.86 5.92
N ASP A 183 -6.56 -9.39 6.99
CA ASP A 183 -6.74 -8.91 8.36
C ASP A 183 -5.52 -8.09 8.79
N PRO A 184 -5.68 -6.77 9.04
CA PRO A 184 -4.59 -5.94 9.50
C PRO A 184 -3.96 -6.36 10.83
N GLY A 185 -4.66 -7.12 11.69
CA GLY A 185 -4.12 -7.61 12.96
C GLY A 185 -3.27 -8.87 12.82
N ARG A 186 -3.39 -9.59 11.69
CA ARG A 186 -2.65 -10.83 11.42
C ARG A 186 -1.48 -10.63 10.46
N ASN A 187 -1.52 -9.57 9.64
CA ASN A 187 -0.55 -9.38 8.57
C ASN A 187 0.87 -9.11 9.11
N ILE A 188 1.84 -9.93 8.70
CA ILE A 188 3.23 -9.85 9.17
C ILE A 188 4.14 -9.01 8.28
N SER A 189 3.65 -8.47 7.16
CA SER A 189 4.45 -7.60 6.30
C SER A 189 4.76 -6.28 7.00
N GLU A 190 6.04 -5.91 7.03
CA GLU A 190 6.49 -4.69 7.71
C GLU A 190 6.02 -3.44 6.96
N SER A 191 6.09 -3.43 5.63
CA SER A 191 5.57 -2.33 4.80
C SER A 191 4.05 -2.19 4.92
N PHE A 192 3.32 -3.30 4.96
CA PHE A 192 1.87 -3.29 5.20
C PHE A 192 1.54 -2.68 6.57
N ASN A 193 2.26 -3.10 7.62
CA ASN A 193 2.07 -2.59 8.97
C ASN A 193 2.44 -1.11 9.08
N ALA A 194 3.47 -0.65 8.36
CA ALA A 194 3.78 0.77 8.26
C ALA A 194 2.65 1.57 7.59
N PHE A 195 2.06 1.03 6.50
CA PHE A 195 0.91 1.64 5.83
C PHE A 195 -0.30 1.71 6.76
N THR A 196 -0.73 0.58 7.34
CA THR A 196 -1.91 0.56 8.21
C THR A 196 -1.72 1.39 9.49
N GLY A 197 -0.49 1.44 10.03
CA GLY A 197 -0.14 2.34 11.13
C GLY A 197 -0.19 3.82 10.75
N ALA A 198 0.12 4.18 9.50
CA ALA A 198 -0.10 5.54 9.00
C ALA A 198 -1.58 5.88 8.90
N VAL A 199 -2.39 4.97 8.35
CA VAL A 199 -3.85 5.15 8.25
C VAL A 199 -4.46 5.36 9.64
N ARG A 200 -4.19 4.47 10.60
CA ARG A 200 -4.70 4.59 11.99
C ARG A 200 -4.31 5.92 12.63
N SER A 201 -3.02 6.24 12.62
CA SER A 201 -2.54 7.50 13.18
C SER A 201 -3.02 8.76 12.44
N ALA A 202 -3.51 8.64 11.20
CA ALA A 202 -4.12 9.76 10.49
C ALA A 202 -5.54 10.04 11.00
N ILE A 203 -6.26 9.00 11.41
CA ILE A 203 -7.68 9.06 11.81
C ILE A 203 -7.90 9.05 13.32
N ASP A 204 -6.87 8.79 14.13
CA ASP A 204 -6.91 8.95 15.60
C ASP A 204 -6.79 10.45 15.99
#